data_AF-A0A446AW17-F1
#
_entry.id   AF-A0A446AW17-F1
#
_cell.length_a   1.000
_cell.length_b   1.000
_cell.length_c   1.000
_cell.angle_alpha   90.00
_cell.angle_beta   90.00
_cell.angle_gamma   90.00
#
_symmetry.space_group_name_H-M   'P 1'
#
loop_
_entity.id
_entity.type
_entity.pdbx_description
1 polymer ?
#
loop_
_entity_poly.entity_id
_entity_poly.type
_entity_poly.pdbx_seq_one_letter_code
_entity_poly.pdbx_strand_id
1 'polypeptide(L)' 'MKKTLAGVIEAGEALIQQAIDAQRRYQAAQDAGQPAKEVERLRQEAESLY' A
#
# COMPACT_ATOMS: atom_id res chain seq x y z
N MET A 1 26.40 8.10 11.87
CA MET A 1 25.37 9.09 11.49
C MET A 1 24.10 8.73 12.25
N LYS A 2 23.63 9.59 13.15
CA LYS A 2 22.45 9.31 14.00
C LYS A 2 21.22 9.35 13.09
N LYS A 3 20.64 8.19 12.75
CA LYS A 3 19.29 8.12 12.19
C LYS A 3 18.37 8.72 13.27
N THR A 4 18.04 9.99 13.12
CA THR A 4 17.19 10.72 14.05
C THR A 4 15.83 10.05 14.08
N LEU A 5 15.23 9.91 15.26
CA LEU A 5 13.90 9.33 15.46
C LEU A 5 12.84 9.96 14.53
N ALA A 6 13.01 11.25 14.19
CA ALA A 6 12.21 11.95 13.18
C ALA A 6 12.21 11.24 11.81
N GLY A 7 13.38 10.86 11.27
CA GLY A 7 13.46 10.17 9.98
C GLY A 7 12.92 8.74 9.99
N VAL A 8 12.81 8.11 11.18
CA VAL A 8 12.12 6.82 11.34
C VAL A 8 10.60 7.01 11.37
N ILE A 9 10.12 8.09 11.99
CA ILE A 9 8.70 8.45 12.04
C ILE A 9 8.19 8.84 10.64
N GLU A 10 8.93 9.69 9.91
CA GLU A 10 8.58 10.10 8.54
C GLU A 10 8.55 8.91 7.57
N ALA A 11 9.52 7.99 7.69
CA ALA A 11 9.52 6.76 6.90
C ALA A 11 8.34 5.84 7.24
N GLY A 12 7.96 5.76 8.52
CA GLY A 12 6.78 5.03 8.96
C GLY A 12 5.49 5.62 8.40
N GLU A 13 5.36 6.94 8.39
CA GLU A 13 4.20 7.64 7.85
C GLU A 13 4.06 7.44 6.33
N ALA A 14 5.18 7.45 5.61
CA ALA A 14 5.20 7.13 4.18
C ALA A 14 4.81 5.68 3.88
N LEU A 15 5.26 4.72 4.69
CA LEU A 15 4.87 3.31 4.56
C LEU A 15 3.37 3.11 4.84
N ILE A 16 2.83 3.79 5.85
CA ILE A 16 1.39 3.77 6.15
C ILE A 16 0.59 4.34 4.96
N GLN A 17 1.04 5.45 4.36
CA GLN A 17 0.39 6.00 3.17
C GLN A 17 0.44 5.04 1.98
N GLN A 18 1.56 4.34 1.77
CA GLN A 18 1.68 3.34 0.70
C GLN A 18 0.72 2.16 0.90
N ALA A 19 0.60 1.65 2.14
CA ALA A 19 -0.35 0.58 2.46
C ALA A 19 -1.80 1.02 2.22
N ILE A 20 -2.17 2.23 2.67
CA ILE A 20 -3.52 2.79 2.45
C ILE A 20 -3.81 2.94 0.95
N ASP A 21 -2.86 3.45 0.17
CA ASP A 21 -3.03 3.68 -1.26
C ASP A 21 -3.14 2.36 -2.05
N ALA A 22 -2.32 1.35 -1.72
CA ALA A 22 -2.42 0.02 -2.30
C ALA A 22 -3.79 -0.63 -2.00
N GLN A 23 -4.28 -0.50 -0.76
CA GLN A 23 -5.59 -1.01 -0.36
C GLN A 23 -6.73 -0.28 -1.08
N ARG A 24 -6.62 1.05 -1.27
CA ARG A 24 -7.58 1.83 -2.06
C ARG A 24 -7.60 1.40 -3.53
N ARG A 25 -6.44 1.15 -4.14
CA ARG A 25 -6.34 0.69 -5.53
C ARG A 25 -6.96 -0.69 -5.71
N TYR A 26 -6.69 -1.62 -4.79
CA TYR A 26 -7.35 -2.93 -4.78
C TYR A 26 -8.87 -2.79 -4.68
N GLN A 27 -9.39 -1.99 -3.74
CA GLN A 27 -10.83 -1.79 -3.60
C GLN A 27 -11.46 -1.15 -4.85
N ALA A 28 -10.82 -0.12 -5.41
CA ALA A 28 -11.29 0.52 -6.63
C ALA A 28 -11.34 -0.45 -7.82
N ALA A 29 -10.39 -1.38 -7.93
CA ALA A 29 -10.39 -2.41 -8.96
C ALA A 29 -11.54 -3.42 -8.78
N GLN A 30 -11.85 -3.79 -7.53
CA GLN A 30 -13.02 -4.63 -7.23
C GLN A 30 -14.33 -3.93 -7.58
N ASP A 31 -14.50 -2.68 -7.14
CA ASP A 31 -15.70 -1.87 -7.41
C ASP A 31 -15.90 -1.60 -8.90
N ALA A 32 -14.81 -1.39 -9.65
CA ALA A 32 -14.86 -1.20 -11.10
C ALA A 32 -15.10 -2.52 -11.87
N GLY A 33 -15.19 -3.67 -11.19
CA GLY A 33 -15.34 -4.98 -11.84
C GLY A 33 -14.15 -5.32 -12.74
N GLN A 34 -12.94 -4.88 -12.38
CA GLN A 34 -11.73 -5.19 -13.13
C GLN A 34 -11.52 -6.72 -13.23
N PRO A 35 -10.77 -7.18 -14.24
CA PRO A 35 -10.46 -8.59 -14.38
C PRO A 35 -9.84 -9.17 -13.11
N ALA A 36 -10.22 -10.39 -12.73
CA ALA A 36 -9.74 -11.06 -11.52
C ALA A 36 -8.21 -11.03 -11.39
N LYS A 37 -7.49 -11.18 -12.51
CA LYS A 37 -6.03 -11.10 -12.58
C LYS A 37 -5.47 -9.76 -12.06
N GLU A 38 -6.09 -8.63 -12.42
CA GLU A 38 -5.63 -7.31 -11.98
C GLU A 38 -6.00 -7.06 -10.52
N VAL A 39 -7.16 -7.53 -10.09
CA VAL A 39 -7.59 -7.50 -8.69
C VAL A 39 -6.64 -8.33 -7.80
N GLU A 40 -6.26 -9.52 -8.25
CA GLU A 40 -5.31 -10.40 -7.55
C GLU A 40 -3.90 -9.82 -7.48
N ARG A 41 -3.44 -9.16 -8.55
CA ARG A 41 -2.17 -8.44 -8.56
C ARG A 41 -2.17 -7.31 -7.52
N LEU A 42 -3.21 -6.49 -7.50
CA LEU A 42 -3.33 -5.38 -6.54
C LEU A 42 -3.48 -5.88 -5.11
N ARG A 43 -4.11 -7.05 -4.91
CA ARG A 43 -4.17 -7.71 -3.61
C ARG A 43 -2.78 -8.12 -3.13
N GLN A 44 -1.98 -8.78 -3.97
CA GLN A 44 -0.61 -9.16 -3.61
C GLN A 44 0.26 -7.96 -3.29
N GLU A 45 0.09 -6.85 -4.03
CA GLU A 45 0.80 -5.61 -3.75
C GLU A 45 0.42 -5.02 -2.39
N ALA A 46 -0.87 -5.02 -2.03
CA ALA A 46 -1.34 -4.57 -0.72
C ALA A 46 -0.88 -5.50 0.42
N GLU A 47 -0.89 -6.82 0.20
CA GLU A 47 -0.47 -7.82 1.19
C GLU A 47 1.04 -7.78 1.45
N SER A 48 1.86 -7.41 0.45
CA SER A 48 3.31 -7.25 0.61
C SER A 48 3.72 -6.01 1.43
N LEU A 49 2.79 -5.09 1.69
CA LEU A 49 3.03 -3.85 2.43
C LEU A 49 2.64 -3.94 3.92
N TYR A 50 2.08 -5.08 4.34
CA TYR A 50 1.71 -5.40 5.73
C TYR A 50 2.67 -6.44 6.33
#